data_AF-A0A435Y5F1-F1
#
_entry.id   AF-A0A435Y5F1-F1
#
_cell.length_a   1.000
_cell.length_b   1.000
_cell.length_c   1.000
_cell.angle_alpha   90.00
_cell.angle_beta   90.00
_cell.angle_gamma   90.00
#
_symmetry.space_group_name_H-M   'P 1'
#
loop_
_entity.id
_entity.type
_entity.pdbx_description
1 polymer ?
#
loop_
_entity_poly.entity_id
_entity_poly.type
_entity_poly.pdbx_seq_one_letter_code
_entity_poly.pdbx_strand_id
1 'polypeptide(L)'
;MALYEHVFLARQDLSQQQVDALVEQYKGVISANGGSVGRVENWGLKSLTYRVNKNRKAYYTLMDLNCPAAALNEMERQMGLSEDVLRFLTIKVEAHEEGPSAMMQKREERSERGGFGDRDRGDRGPRSFGDRDRGDRGDRPPRSFGDAGADRGPRRPREGFEGGAE
;
A
#
# COMPACT_ATOMS: atom_id res chain seq x y z
N MET A 1 7.53 4.59 -34.78
CA MET A 1 6.61 3.91 -33.84
C MET A 1 6.62 4.72 -32.57
N ALA A 2 5.46 4.96 -31.94
CA ALA A 2 5.39 5.83 -30.78
C ALA A 2 5.66 5.02 -29.51
N LEU A 3 6.41 5.63 -28.58
CA LEU A 3 6.70 5.06 -27.29
C LEU A 3 5.70 5.62 -26.28
N TYR A 4 5.19 4.75 -25.41
CA TYR A 4 4.26 5.11 -24.36
C TYR A 4 4.67 4.49 -23.05
N GLU A 5 4.49 5.23 -21.97
CA GLU A 5 4.50 4.71 -20.62
C GLU A 5 3.05 4.60 -20.16
N HIS A 6 2.69 3.40 -19.71
CA HIS A 6 1.36 3.10 -19.26
C HIS A 6 1.40 2.64 -17.81
N VAL A 7 0.68 3.34 -16.95
CA VAL A 7 0.52 2.98 -15.54
C VAL A 7 -0.94 2.69 -15.28
N PHE A 8 -1.23 1.54 -14.69
CA PHE A 8 -2.57 1.23 -14.21
C PHE A 8 -2.58 0.80 -12.75
N LEU A 9 -3.74 1.02 -12.12
CA LEU A 9 -4.03 0.71 -10.74
C LEU A 9 -5.07 -0.40 -10.72
N ALA A 10 -4.71 -1.58 -10.22
CA ALA A 10 -5.65 -2.67 -10.02
C ALA A 10 -6.21 -2.66 -8.59
N ARG A 11 -7.40 -3.25 -8.42
CA ARG A 11 -8.08 -3.38 -7.12
C ARG A 11 -7.23 -4.07 -6.06
N GLN A 12 -7.38 -3.66 -4.80
CA GLN A 12 -6.69 -4.28 -3.65
C GLN A 12 -7.16 -5.70 -3.32
N ASP A 13 -8.34 -6.10 -3.80
CA ASP A 13 -8.91 -7.41 -3.50
C ASP A 13 -8.29 -8.53 -4.37
N LEU A 14 -7.56 -8.15 -5.42
CA LEU A 14 -6.89 -9.07 -6.32
C LEU A 14 -5.63 -9.62 -5.66
N SER A 15 -5.34 -10.89 -5.91
CA SER A 15 -4.04 -11.47 -5.57
C SER A 15 -2.97 -11.00 -6.56
N GLN A 16 -1.70 -11.09 -6.16
CA GLN A 16 -0.57 -10.76 -7.04
C GLN A 16 -0.61 -11.57 -8.35
N GLN A 17 -1.00 -12.85 -8.27
CA GLN A 17 -1.14 -13.72 -9.45
C GLN A 17 -2.22 -13.25 -10.41
N GLN A 18 -3.33 -12.71 -9.90
CA GLN A 18 -4.39 -12.14 -10.74
C GLN A 18 -3.94 -10.85 -11.42
N VAL A 19 -3.15 -10.02 -10.72
CA VAL A 19 -2.54 -8.83 -11.32
C VAL A 19 -1.58 -9.23 -12.44
N ASP A 20 -0.75 -10.24 -12.23
CA ASP A 20 0.18 -10.73 -13.25
C ASP A 20 -0.59 -11.32 -14.46
N ALA A 21 -1.72 -12.00 -14.23
CA ALA A 21 -2.59 -12.48 -15.30
C ALA A 21 -3.21 -11.34 -16.12
N LEU A 22 -3.64 -10.25 -15.47
CA LEU A 22 -4.13 -9.05 -16.16
C LEU A 22 -3.03 -8.41 -17.01
N VAL A 23 -1.81 -8.33 -16.48
CA VAL A 23 -0.65 -7.84 -17.22
C VAL A 23 -0.42 -8.67 -18.49
N GLU A 24 -0.42 -10.01 -18.37
CA GLU A 24 -0.25 -10.90 -19.53
C GLU A 24 -1.40 -10.78 -20.55
N GLN A 25 -2.64 -10.60 -20.09
CA GLN A 25 -3.78 -10.34 -20.97
C GLN A 25 -3.55 -9.06 -21.80
N TYR A 26 -3.17 -7.95 -21.15
CA TYR A 26 -2.95 -6.68 -21.86
C TYR A 26 -1.70 -6.72 -22.75
N LYS A 27 -0.64 -7.44 -22.37
CA LYS A 27 0.49 -7.73 -23.26
C LYS A 27 0.04 -8.47 -24.52
N GLY A 28 -0.86 -9.45 -24.36
CA GLY A 28 -1.43 -10.20 -25.48
C GLY A 28 -2.20 -9.32 -26.47
N VAL A 29 -3.02 -8.39 -25.97
CA VAL A 29 -3.76 -7.42 -26.80
C VAL A 29 -2.82 -6.53 -27.61
N ILE A 30 -1.76 -6.03 -26.98
CA ILE A 30 -0.78 -5.16 -27.64
C ILE A 30 -0.01 -5.94 -28.71
N SER A 31 0.40 -7.17 -28.39
CA SER A 31 1.12 -8.04 -29.32
C SER A 31 0.26 -8.43 -30.52
N ALA A 32 -1.02 -8.71 -30.31
CA ALA A 32 -1.98 -9.02 -31.38
C ALA A 32 -2.19 -7.83 -32.34
N ASN A 33 -2.09 -6.60 -31.83
CA ASN A 33 -2.28 -5.38 -32.61
C ASN A 33 -0.95 -4.80 -33.15
N GLY A 34 0.11 -5.60 -33.20
CA GLY A 34 1.38 -5.24 -33.83
C GLY A 34 2.26 -4.29 -33.02
N GLY A 35 2.06 -4.24 -31.70
CA GLY A 35 2.96 -3.54 -30.76
C GLY A 35 3.88 -4.51 -30.02
N SER A 36 4.93 -3.97 -29.40
CA SER A 36 5.76 -4.69 -28.43
C SER A 36 5.66 -4.06 -27.06
N VAL A 37 5.83 -4.90 -26.04
CA VAL A 37 5.93 -4.48 -24.65
C VAL A 37 7.40 -4.59 -24.28
N GLY A 38 7.98 -3.49 -23.80
CA GLY A 38 9.33 -3.46 -23.28
C GLY A 38 9.34 -3.97 -21.84
N ARG A 39 9.66 -3.07 -20.92
CA ARG A 39 9.73 -3.37 -19.50
C ARG A 39 8.35 -3.35 -18.84
N VAL A 40 8.13 -4.27 -17.91
CA VAL A 40 6.99 -4.24 -17.00
C VAL A 40 7.50 -4.25 -15.57
N GLU A 41 7.09 -3.26 -14.79
CA GLU A 41 7.45 -3.15 -13.39
C GLU A 41 6.20 -3.20 -12.51
N ASN A 42 6.16 -4.21 -11.63
CA ASN A 42 5.17 -4.30 -10.58
C ASN A 42 5.69 -3.59 -9.32
N TRP A 43 5.05 -2.49 -8.94
CA TRP A 43 5.40 -1.74 -7.74
C TRP A 43 4.72 -2.29 -6.47
N GLY A 44 3.89 -3.33 -6.63
CA GLY A 44 3.14 -3.98 -5.56
C GLY A 44 1.97 -3.14 -5.03
N LEU A 45 1.50 -3.51 -3.83
CA LEU A 45 0.36 -2.87 -3.18
C LEU A 45 0.80 -1.54 -2.52
N LYS A 46 0.26 -0.42 -2.98
CA LYS A 46 0.52 0.92 -2.42
C LYS A 46 -0.77 1.56 -1.91
N SER A 47 -0.64 2.40 -0.88
CA SER A 47 -1.76 3.19 -0.35
C SER A 47 -2.04 4.41 -1.21
N LEU A 48 -3.32 4.64 -1.51
CA LEU A 48 -3.80 5.82 -2.22
C LEU A 48 -3.96 6.99 -1.23
N THR A 49 -3.70 8.21 -1.69
CA THR A 49 -3.90 9.44 -0.87
C THR A 49 -5.37 9.64 -0.50
N TYR A 50 -6.28 9.26 -1.40
CA TYR A 50 -7.73 9.31 -1.21
C TYR A 50 -8.37 8.04 -1.76
N ARG A 51 -9.63 7.79 -1.38
CA ARG A 51 -10.36 6.61 -1.84
C ARG A 51 -10.74 6.73 -3.32
N VAL A 52 -10.42 5.71 -4.11
CA VAL A 52 -10.87 5.56 -5.49
C VAL A 52 -11.75 4.32 -5.55
N ASN A 53 -13.01 4.45 -6.00
CA ASN A 53 -14.01 3.37 -6.00
C ASN A 53 -14.03 2.57 -4.68
N LYS A 54 -14.05 3.28 -3.55
CA LYS A 54 -14.03 2.75 -2.17
C LYS A 54 -12.72 2.06 -1.73
N ASN A 55 -11.73 1.90 -2.61
CA ASN A 55 -10.43 1.31 -2.27
C ASN A 55 -9.47 2.34 -1.67
N ARG A 56 -8.71 1.94 -0.64
CA ARG A 56 -7.65 2.74 -0.02
C ARG A 56 -6.24 2.30 -0.44
N LYS A 57 -6.12 1.14 -1.05
CA LYS A 57 -4.88 0.60 -1.61
C LYS A 57 -5.14 0.12 -3.03
N ALA A 58 -4.10 0.01 -3.82
CA ALA A 58 -4.15 -0.53 -5.17
C ALA A 58 -2.80 -1.16 -5.53
N TYR A 59 -2.84 -2.15 -6.42
CA TYR A 59 -1.63 -2.64 -7.07
C TYR A 59 -1.25 -1.71 -8.19
N TYR A 60 0.00 -1.28 -8.22
CA TYR A 60 0.53 -0.42 -9.26
C TYR A 60 1.42 -1.21 -10.19
N THR A 61 1.17 -1.07 -11.47
CA THR A 61 1.99 -1.66 -12.52
C THR A 61 2.31 -0.60 -13.58
N LEU A 62 3.59 -0.52 -13.93
CA LEU A 62 4.11 0.28 -15.04
C LEU A 62 4.42 -0.66 -16.21
N MET A 63 4.07 -0.24 -17.42
CA MET A 63 4.36 -0.93 -18.67
C MET A 63 4.93 0.06 -19.69
N ASP A 64 6.09 -0.28 -20.23
CA ASP A 64 6.71 0.45 -21.33
C ASP A 64 6.21 -0.18 -22.64
N LEU A 65 5.55 0.62 -23.47
CA LEU A 65 4.86 0.17 -24.67
C LEU A 65 5.47 0.81 -25.91
N ASN A 66 5.69 0.01 -26.93
CA ASN A 66 6.04 0.47 -28.27
C ASN A 66 4.99 -0.04 -29.25
N CYS A 67 3.98 0.78 -29.54
CA CYS A 67 2.83 0.35 -30.31
C CYS A 67 2.21 1.47 -31.16
N PRO A 68 1.43 1.13 -32.20
CA PRO A 68 0.62 2.11 -32.90
C PRO A 68 -0.55 2.58 -32.02
N ALA A 69 -1.06 3.80 -32.24
CA ALA A 69 -2.16 4.37 -31.45
C ALA A 69 -3.43 3.50 -31.46
N ALA A 70 -3.69 2.74 -32.53
CA ALA A 70 -4.82 1.82 -32.59
C ALA A 70 -4.71 0.67 -31.55
N ALA A 71 -3.51 0.14 -31.34
CA ALA A 71 -3.26 -0.89 -30.34
C ALA A 71 -3.47 -0.36 -28.92
N LEU A 72 -3.02 0.88 -28.67
CA LEU A 72 -3.20 1.57 -27.40
C LEU A 72 -4.68 1.77 -27.08
N ASN A 73 -5.44 2.32 -28.02
CA ASN A 73 -6.87 2.60 -27.84
C ASN A 73 -7.69 1.33 -27.54
N GLU A 74 -7.35 0.20 -28.17
CA GLU A 74 -8.03 -1.07 -27.90
C GLU A 74 -7.72 -1.59 -26.49
N MET A 75 -6.47 -1.47 -26.05
CA MET A 75 -6.08 -1.85 -24.69
C MET A 75 -6.76 -0.95 -23.64
N GLU A 76 -6.79 0.36 -23.84
CA GLU A 76 -7.51 1.30 -22.95
C GLU A 76 -9.02 1.02 -22.93
N ARG A 77 -9.62 0.66 -24.07
CA ARG A 77 -11.02 0.27 -24.14
C ARG A 77 -11.30 -0.97 -23.29
N GLN A 78 -10.46 -2.00 -23.39
CA GLN A 78 -10.60 -3.22 -22.58
C GLN A 78 -10.37 -2.95 -21.08
N MET A 79 -9.43 -2.08 -20.74
CA MET A 79 -9.21 -1.66 -19.34
C MET A 79 -10.39 -0.88 -18.79
N GLY A 80 -11.01 0.01 -19.57
CA GLY A 80 -12.20 0.76 -19.15
C GLY A 80 -13.44 -0.11 -18.96
N LEU A 81 -13.50 -1.27 -19.62
CA LEU A 81 -14.56 -2.27 -19.43
C LEU A 81 -14.31 -3.19 -18.23
N SER A 82 -13.07 -3.29 -17.77
CA SER A 82 -12.69 -4.15 -16.67
C SER A 82 -12.97 -3.49 -15.32
N GLU A 83 -13.77 -4.14 -14.47
CA GLU A 83 -14.03 -3.67 -13.11
C GLU A 83 -12.81 -3.81 -12.17
N ASP A 84 -11.80 -4.56 -12.61
CA ASP A 84 -10.57 -4.82 -11.86
C ASP A 84 -9.58 -3.66 -11.90
N VAL A 85 -9.71 -2.79 -12.90
CA VAL A 85 -8.87 -1.59 -13.09
C VAL A 85 -9.58 -0.37 -12.50
N LEU A 86 -8.92 0.30 -11.56
CA LEU A 86 -9.45 1.48 -10.89
C LEU A 86 -9.17 2.76 -11.67
N ARG A 87 -7.97 2.87 -12.23
CA ARG A 87 -7.50 4.03 -12.97
C ARG A 87 -6.30 3.62 -13.80
N PHE A 88 -6.14 4.23 -14.96
CA PHE A 88 -4.94 4.15 -15.75
C PHE A 88 -4.52 5.54 -16.22
N LEU A 89 -3.25 5.67 -16.59
CA LEU A 89 -2.68 6.85 -17.19
C LEU A 89 -1.68 6.39 -18.24
N THR A 90 -1.87 6.87 -19.47
CA THR A 90 -0.95 6.66 -20.57
C THR A 90 -0.28 7.99 -20.91
N ILE A 91 1.04 7.98 -21.04
CA ILE A 91 1.83 9.14 -21.45
C ILE A 91 2.64 8.74 -22.68
N LYS A 92 2.64 9.60 -23.70
CA LYS A 92 3.54 9.44 -24.85
C LYS A 92 4.91 9.98 -24.49
N VAL A 93 5.95 9.20 -24.73
CA VAL A 93 7.33 9.55 -24.39
C VAL A 93 8.21 9.52 -25.64
N GLU A 94 9.31 10.26 -25.62
CA GLU A 94 10.28 10.29 -26.72
C GLU A 94 11.30 9.16 -26.63
N ALA A 95 11.66 8.71 -25.42
CA ALA A 95 12.56 7.60 -25.14
C ALA A 95 12.14 6.88 -23.85
N HIS A 96 12.35 5.56 -23.77
CA HIS A 96 12.15 4.82 -22.52
C HIS A 96 13.36 4.96 -21.61
N GLU A 97 13.14 5.23 -20.32
CA GLU A 97 14.22 5.22 -19.33
C GLU A 97 14.62 3.77 -18.99
N GLU A 98 15.87 3.39 -19.25
CA GLU A 98 16.37 2.02 -19.04
C GLU A 98 16.68 1.67 -17.57
N GLY A 99 16.75 2.67 -16.68
CA GLY A 99 17.01 2.49 -15.25
C GLY A 99 15.75 2.13 -14.46
N PRO A 100 15.84 1.42 -13.32
CA PRO A 100 14.67 1.07 -12.50
C PRO A 100 13.87 2.32 -12.17
N SER A 101 12.53 2.28 -12.23
CA SER A 101 11.74 3.48 -11.97
C SER A 101 12.05 4.09 -10.60
N ALA A 102 11.86 5.41 -10.45
CA ALA A 102 12.08 6.12 -9.18
C ALA A 102 11.34 5.47 -7.99
N MET A 103 10.24 4.76 -8.28
CA MET A 103 9.45 4.00 -7.31
C MET A 103 10.15 2.72 -6.82
N MET A 104 10.95 2.06 -7.66
CA MET A 104 11.75 0.89 -7.30
C MET A 104 13.09 1.29 -6.66
N GLN A 105 13.74 2.33 -7.18
CA GLN A 105 15.00 2.86 -6.61
C GLN A 105 14.84 3.27 -5.14
N LYS A 106 13.75 3.96 -4.79
CA LYS A 106 13.48 4.36 -3.39
C LYS A 106 13.24 3.17 -2.45
N ARG A 107 12.75 2.04 -2.96
CA ARG A 107 12.55 0.82 -2.17
C ARG A 107 13.90 0.17 -1.87
N GLU A 108 14.77 0.09 -2.87
CA GLU A 108 16.11 -0.49 -2.76
C GLU A 108 16.99 0.32 -1.79
N GLU A 109 17.03 1.65 -1.95
CA GLU A 109 17.77 2.54 -1.04
C GLU A 109 17.28 2.43 0.42
N ARG A 110 15.96 2.22 0.63
CA ARG A 110 15.40 2.00 1.98
C ARG A 110 15.79 0.64 2.54
N SER A 111 15.85 -0.43 1.73
CA SER A 111 16.33 -1.73 2.19
C SER A 111 17.82 -1.70 2.52
N GLU A 112 18.62 -0.98 1.75
CA GLU A 112 20.06 -0.82 2.00
C GLU A 112 20.35 0.01 3.26
N ARG A 113 19.52 1.01 3.56
CA ARG A 113 19.59 1.79 4.81
C ARG A 113 18.96 1.08 6.01
N GLY A 114 18.39 -0.10 5.83
CA GLY A 114 17.46 -0.77 6.76
C GLY A 114 17.98 -2.02 7.46
N GLY A 115 19.27 -2.07 7.81
CA GLY A 115 19.86 -3.06 8.72
C GLY A 115 20.16 -2.49 10.11
N PHE A 116 19.25 -1.70 10.70
CA PHE A 116 19.43 -1.16 12.06
C PHE A 116 18.81 -2.12 13.08
N GLY A 117 19.45 -3.28 13.25
CA GLY A 117 19.00 -4.33 14.18
C GLY A 117 20.11 -5.16 14.83
N ASP A 118 21.38 -4.95 14.46
CA ASP A 118 22.52 -5.72 15.01
C ASP A 118 23.71 -4.82 15.39
N ARG A 119 23.42 -3.63 15.94
CA ARG A 119 24.42 -2.89 16.72
C ARG A 119 24.19 -3.16 18.20
N ASP A 120 25.07 -3.99 18.75
CA ASP A 120 25.47 -3.98 20.16
C ASP A 120 24.46 -4.49 21.19
N ARG A 121 24.12 -5.78 21.09
CA ARG A 121 23.79 -6.58 22.28
C ARG A 121 24.98 -7.45 22.70
N GLY A 122 26.19 -6.89 22.64
CA GLY A 122 27.44 -7.58 22.94
C GLY A 122 28.05 -7.30 24.32
N ASP A 123 27.52 -6.36 25.11
CA ASP A 123 28.20 -5.95 26.36
C ASP A 123 27.25 -5.62 27.53
N ARG A 124 26.38 -6.58 27.88
CA ARG A 124 25.94 -6.72 29.27
C ARG A 124 26.42 -8.08 29.74
N GLY A 125 27.62 -8.09 30.32
CA GLY A 125 28.26 -9.26 30.92
C GLY A 125 27.31 -10.03 31.85
N PRO A 126 27.63 -11.30 32.14
CA PRO A 126 26.76 -12.19 32.89
C PRO A 126 26.48 -11.58 34.25
N ARG A 127 25.23 -11.17 34.50
CA ARG A 127 24.76 -10.97 35.87
C ARG A 127 24.74 -12.34 36.51
N SER A 128 25.85 -12.67 37.17
CA SER A 128 25.98 -13.82 38.07
C SER A 128 24.78 -13.82 39.01
N PHE A 129 23.89 -14.80 38.84
CA PHE A 129 22.88 -15.15 39.83
C PHE A 129 23.59 -15.87 40.97
N GLY A 130 24.38 -15.10 41.73
CA GLY A 130 25.00 -15.51 42.98
C GLY A 130 24.26 -14.82 44.11
N ASP A 131 23.61 -15.64 44.94
CA ASP A 131 23.31 -15.45 46.35
C ASP A 131 23.20 -14.01 46.87
N ARG A 132 21.97 -13.59 47.17
CA ARG A 132 21.72 -12.74 48.33
C ARG A 132 20.25 -12.78 48.76
N ASP A 133 20.06 -13.60 49.79
CA ASP A 133 19.19 -13.37 50.95
C ASP A 133 17.79 -12.82 50.71
N ARG A 134 16.86 -13.76 50.85
CA ARG A 134 15.47 -13.61 51.28
C ARG A 134 15.40 -12.76 52.56
N GLY A 135 15.27 -11.45 52.41
CA GLY A 135 15.04 -10.49 53.49
C GLY A 135 13.73 -9.73 53.31
N ASP A 136 12.73 -10.12 54.11
CA ASP A 136 11.64 -9.31 54.68
C ASP A 136 11.02 -8.18 53.84
N ARG A 137 9.97 -8.49 53.07
CA ARG A 137 8.97 -7.48 52.66
C ARG A 137 7.85 -7.46 53.69
N GLY A 138 7.97 -6.54 54.65
CA GLY A 138 6.91 -6.20 55.59
C GLY A 138 5.59 -5.80 54.92
N ASP A 139 4.52 -6.00 55.69
CA ASP A 139 3.11 -5.89 55.33
C ASP A 139 2.73 -4.60 54.58
N ARG A 140 2.19 -4.75 53.37
CA ARG A 140 1.48 -3.68 52.68
C ARG A 140 -0.02 -3.79 53.02
N PRO A 141 -0.64 -2.79 53.68
CA PRO A 141 -2.03 -2.92 54.11
C PRO A 141 -2.99 -2.89 52.91
N PRO A 142 -4.14 -3.56 52.99
CA PRO A 142 -5.16 -3.51 51.95
C PRO A 142 -5.79 -2.12 51.89
N ARG A 143 -5.90 -1.56 50.68
CA ARG A 143 -6.61 -0.29 50.46
C ARG A 143 -8.10 -0.51 50.68
N SER A 144 -8.61 0.03 51.78
CA SER A 144 -10.05 0.11 52.09
C SER A 144 -10.78 1.02 51.11
N PHE A 145 -12.00 0.63 50.77
CA PHE A 145 -13.02 1.43 50.08
C PHE A 145 -13.35 2.70 50.87
N GLY A 146 -13.55 3.83 50.17
CA GLY A 146 -14.22 5.01 50.71
C GLY A 146 -13.82 6.35 50.07
N ASP A 147 -14.75 6.89 49.27
CA ASP A 147 -15.06 8.32 49.04
C ASP A 147 -14.03 9.26 48.37
N ALA A 148 -14.35 9.75 47.15
CA ALA A 148 -14.30 11.18 46.75
C ALA A 148 -14.45 11.41 45.22
N GLY A 149 -15.51 12.14 44.84
CA GLY A 149 -15.60 13.07 43.69
C GLY A 149 -15.62 12.47 42.27
N ALA A 150 -16.76 12.30 41.59
CA ALA A 150 -17.62 13.33 40.99
C ALA A 150 -16.99 14.17 39.84
N ASP A 151 -16.72 13.54 38.69
CA ASP A 151 -16.49 14.26 37.41
C ASP A 151 -16.96 13.42 36.19
N ARG A 152 -18.25 13.08 36.16
CA ARG A 152 -18.94 12.77 34.89
C ARG A 152 -20.09 13.75 34.73
N GLY A 153 -19.82 14.84 34.03
CA GLY A 153 -20.86 15.77 33.56
C GLY A 153 -21.92 15.04 32.71
N PRO A 154 -23.16 15.54 32.68
CA PRO A 154 -24.26 14.88 32.00
C PRO A 154 -24.06 14.87 30.48
N ARG A 155 -24.21 13.69 29.86
CA ARG A 155 -24.31 13.57 28.40
C ARG A 155 -25.60 14.23 27.94
N ARG A 156 -25.51 15.21 27.03
CA ARG A 156 -26.67 15.85 26.40
C ARG A 156 -27.51 14.80 25.63
N PRO A 157 -28.85 14.81 25.76
CA PRO A 157 -29.70 13.99 24.92
C PRO A 157 -29.62 14.45 23.46
N ARG A 158 -29.63 13.49 22.53
CA ARG A 158 -29.73 13.75 21.09
C ARG A 158 -31.22 14.00 20.80
N GLU A 159 -31.59 15.26 20.57
CA GLU A 159 -32.94 15.63 20.14
C GLU A 159 -33.28 14.93 18.82
N GLY A 160 -34.47 14.34 18.77
CA GLY A 160 -35.02 13.65 17.62
C GLY A 160 -35.32 14.61 16.48
N PHE A 161 -34.94 14.22 15.27
CA PHE A 161 -35.39 14.87 14.05
C PHE A 161 -36.67 14.15 13.59
N GLU A 162 -37.83 14.69 13.97
CA GLU A 162 -39.12 14.36 13.36
C GLU A 162 -39.63 15.59 12.58
N GLY A 163 -39.79 15.39 11.27
CA GLY A 163 -40.93 15.83 10.47
C GLY A 163 -41.11 17.33 10.13
N GLY A 164 -41.10 17.65 8.84
CA GLY A 164 -41.66 18.89 8.31
C GLY A 164 -41.65 18.90 6.78
N ALA A 165 -42.81 18.61 6.18
CA ALA A 165 -43.08 18.68 4.77
C ALA A 165 -43.15 20.14 4.27
N GLU A 166 -42.65 20.37 3.06
CA GLU A 166 -43.28 21.15 1.97
C GLU A 166 -42.53 20.89 0.65
#